data_AF-A0A0N8REW6-F1
#
_entry.id   AF-A0A0N8REW6-F1
#
_cell.length_a   1.000
_cell.length_b   1.000
_cell.length_c   1.000
_cell.angle_alpha   90.00
_cell.angle_beta   90.00
_cell.angle_gamma   90.00
#
_symmetry.space_group_name_H-M   'P 1'
#
loop_
_entity.id
_entity.type
_entity.pdbx_description
1 polymer ?
#
loop_
_entity_poly.entity_id
_entity_poly.type
_entity_poly.pdbx_seq_one_letter_code
_entity_poly.pdbx_strand_id
1 'polypeptide(L)'
;MTQLYWNKHPMSHPPFQQALTDAELDRLTDFLDAIGSPAMNIEMLDGYFAALICGPEMVLPSEYLPQILGENFSFESNAQATDMMGLIMRHWNTIASVLLHTLEEPD
;
A
#
# COMPACT_ATOMS: atom_id res chain seq x y z
N MET A 1 -15.95 12.02 38.55
CA MET A 1 -16.37 12.00 37.14
C MET A 1 -15.14 12.34 36.28
N THR A 2 -14.10 11.51 36.30
CA THR A 2 -13.77 10.47 35.29
C THR A 2 -13.65 11.00 33.85
N GLN A 3 -12.59 11.75 33.58
CA GLN A 3 -12.02 11.96 32.24
C GLN A 3 -10.48 11.88 32.33
N LEU A 4 -9.95 10.74 32.81
CA LEU A 4 -8.50 10.58 33.02
C LEU A 4 -7.97 9.16 32.73
N TYR A 5 -8.47 8.48 31.68
CA TYR A 5 -8.08 7.07 31.42
C TYR A 5 -7.93 6.64 29.95
N TRP A 6 -7.63 7.52 28.99
CA TRP A 6 -7.41 7.08 27.58
C TRP A 6 -6.14 7.55 26.87
N ASN A 7 -5.12 8.05 27.58
CA ASN A 7 -3.80 8.34 27.00
C ASN A 7 -2.78 7.20 27.23
N LYS A 8 -3.12 5.97 26.84
CA LYS A 8 -2.15 4.86 26.77
C LYS A 8 -2.21 4.24 25.37
N HIS A 9 -1.31 4.72 24.52
CA HIS A 9 -0.96 4.27 23.17
C HIS A 9 -1.92 4.62 22.01
N PRO A 10 -1.74 5.76 21.33
CA PRO A 10 -2.09 5.80 19.92
C PRO A 10 -1.05 4.94 19.18
N MET A 11 -1.45 3.83 18.57
CA MET A 11 -0.79 3.42 17.34
C MET A 11 -1.11 4.52 16.33
N SER A 12 -0.25 5.53 16.28
CA SER A 12 -0.28 6.56 15.26
C SER A 12 -0.22 5.83 13.92
N HIS A 13 -1.35 5.69 13.23
CA HIS A 13 -1.27 5.23 11.85
C HIS A 13 -0.48 6.30 11.11
N PRO A 14 0.64 5.94 10.46
CA PRO A 14 1.43 6.92 9.72
C PRO A 14 0.54 7.59 8.66
N PRO A 15 0.74 8.88 8.37
CA PRO A 15 -0.04 9.59 7.37
C PRO A 15 -0.04 8.85 6.02
N PHE A 16 -1.16 8.87 5.31
CA PHE A 16 -1.31 8.20 4.01
C PHE A 16 -0.29 8.64 2.95
N GLN A 17 0.32 9.82 3.10
CA GLN A 17 1.32 10.36 2.18
C GLN A 17 2.76 10.05 2.60
N GLN A 18 2.97 9.46 3.78
CA GLN A 18 4.30 9.06 4.22
C GLN A 18 4.68 7.75 3.54
N ALA A 19 5.86 7.75 2.89
CA ALA A 19 6.45 6.55 2.33
C ALA A 19 6.55 5.42 3.35
N LEU A 20 6.52 4.16 2.86
CA LEU A 20 6.78 3.01 3.72
C LEU A 20 8.21 3.09 4.27
N THR A 21 8.36 2.74 5.54
CA THR A 21 9.69 2.42 6.09
C THR A 21 10.17 1.08 5.53
N ASP A 22 11.48 0.81 5.58
CA ASP A 22 12.05 -0.47 5.11
C ASP A 22 11.35 -1.67 5.77
N ALA A 23 11.09 -1.60 7.08
CA ALA A 23 10.39 -2.67 7.81
C ALA A 23 8.92 -2.85 7.36
N GLU A 24 8.25 -1.78 6.93
CA GLU A 24 6.89 -1.85 6.39
C GLU A 24 6.89 -2.41 4.97
N LEU A 25 7.90 -2.07 4.18
CA LEU A 25 8.10 -2.64 2.84
C LEU A 25 8.41 -4.13 2.93
N ASP A 26 9.34 -4.53 3.80
CA ASP A 26 9.65 -5.94 4.07
C ASP A 26 8.39 -6.71 4.49
N ARG A 27 7.56 -6.13 5.38
CA ARG A 27 6.29 -6.74 5.79
C ARG A 27 5.32 -6.92 4.62
N LEU A 28 5.25 -5.95 3.70
CA LEU A 28 4.41 -6.06 2.50
C LEU A 28 4.95 -7.12 1.54
N THR A 29 6.27 -7.17 1.33
CA THR A 29 6.95 -8.20 0.53
C THR A 29 6.68 -9.60 1.08
N ASP A 30 6.95 -9.82 2.37
CA ASP A 30 6.71 -11.11 3.04
C ASP A 30 5.25 -11.53 2.94
N PHE A 31 4.31 -10.57 3.06
CA PHE A 31 2.89 -10.84 2.93
C PHE A 31 2.53 -11.32 1.51
N LEU A 32 2.98 -10.62 0.47
CA LEU A 32 2.72 -10.99 -0.92
C LEU A 32 3.35 -12.34 -1.28
N ASP A 33 4.59 -12.56 -0.85
CA ASP A 33 5.30 -13.82 -1.07
C ASP A 33 4.62 -15.01 -0.38
N ALA A 34 4.01 -14.78 0.80
CA ALA A 34 3.25 -15.81 1.51
C ALA A 34 1.93 -16.19 0.81
N ILE A 35 1.31 -15.28 0.06
CA ILE A 35 0.14 -15.62 -0.78
C ILE A 35 0.59 -16.52 -1.94
N GLY A 36 1.73 -16.18 -2.56
CA GLY A 36 2.27 -16.90 -3.70
C GLY A 36 1.43 -16.79 -4.97
N SER A 37 1.85 -17.48 -6.03
CA SER A 37 1.15 -17.44 -7.31
C SER A 37 -0.34 -17.84 -7.17
N PRO A 38 -1.30 -17.05 -7.69
CA PRO A 38 -1.13 -16.01 -8.71
C PRO A 38 -0.94 -14.56 -8.20
N ALA A 39 -0.70 -14.32 -6.91
CA ALA A 39 -0.42 -12.98 -6.41
C ALA A 39 0.89 -12.43 -6.99
N MET A 40 0.94 -11.10 -7.11
CA MET A 40 2.14 -10.36 -7.48
C MET A 40 3.12 -10.32 -6.31
N ASN A 41 4.42 -10.43 -6.58
CA ASN A 41 5.44 -10.05 -5.61
C ASN A 41 5.63 -8.51 -5.61
N ILE A 42 6.53 -8.00 -4.77
CA ILE A 42 6.72 -6.56 -4.60
C ILE A 42 7.20 -5.86 -5.89
N GLU A 43 8.10 -6.48 -6.66
CA GLU A 43 8.61 -5.88 -7.90
C GLU A 43 7.55 -5.84 -9.01
N MET A 44 6.70 -6.87 -9.09
CA MET A 44 5.55 -6.86 -9.98
C MET A 44 4.53 -5.79 -9.58
N LEU A 45 4.29 -5.63 -8.28
CA LEU A 45 3.42 -4.58 -7.76
C LEU A 45 3.93 -3.18 -8.13
N ASP A 46 5.23 -2.92 -8.02
CA ASP A 46 5.87 -1.66 -8.41
C ASP A 46 5.59 -1.31 -9.87
N GLY A 47 5.91 -2.25 -10.78
CA GLY A 47 5.71 -2.07 -12.21
C GLY A 47 4.23 -1.90 -12.57
N TYR A 48 3.35 -2.66 -11.91
CA TYR A 48 1.90 -2.59 -12.13
C TYR A 48 1.32 -1.26 -11.69
N PHE A 49 1.69 -0.77 -10.50
CA PHE A 49 1.29 0.56 -10.02
C PHE A 49 1.83 1.67 -10.91
N ALA A 50 3.09 1.62 -11.31
CA ALA A 50 3.65 2.60 -12.23
C ALA A 50 2.89 2.64 -13.57
N ALA A 51 2.54 1.47 -14.12
CA ALA A 51 1.77 1.39 -15.36
C ALA A 51 0.35 1.97 -15.21
N LEU A 52 -0.34 1.66 -14.11
CA LEU A 52 -1.68 2.19 -13.82
C LEU A 52 -1.67 3.70 -13.60
N ILE A 53 -0.71 4.22 -12.84
CA ILE A 53 -0.57 5.65 -12.54
C ILE A 53 -0.25 6.47 -13.78
N CYS A 54 0.63 5.96 -14.66
CA CYS A 54 0.98 6.61 -15.93
C CYS A 54 -0.10 6.44 -17.00
N GLY A 55 -1.08 5.56 -16.79
CA GLY A 55 -2.16 5.30 -17.72
C GLY A 55 -3.04 6.54 -17.95
N PRO A 56 -3.65 6.69 -19.14
CA PRO A 56 -4.53 7.81 -19.43
C PRO A 56 -5.89 7.72 -18.70
N GLU A 57 -6.23 6.55 -18.17
CA GLU A 57 -7.51 6.26 -17.52
C GLU A 57 -7.30 5.75 -16.09
N MET A 58 -8.18 6.18 -15.19
CA MET A 58 -8.20 5.72 -13.81
C MET A 58 -8.84 4.32 -13.75
N VAL A 59 -8.11 3.36 -13.17
CA VAL A 59 -8.61 2.00 -12.90
C VAL A 59 -9.06 1.91 -11.45
N LEU A 60 -10.24 1.33 -11.19
CA LEU A 60 -10.78 1.26 -9.84
C LEU A 60 -10.07 0.19 -8.98
N PRO A 61 -9.99 0.37 -7.65
CA PRO A 61 -9.44 -0.64 -6.75
C PRO A 61 -10.08 -2.01 -6.88
N SER A 62 -11.38 -2.07 -7.14
CA SER A 62 -12.09 -3.34 -7.37
C SER A 62 -11.58 -4.13 -8.59
N GLU A 63 -10.94 -3.46 -9.55
CA GLU A 63 -10.41 -4.08 -10.77
C GLU A 63 -8.95 -4.50 -10.58
N TYR A 64 -8.13 -3.65 -9.97
CA TYR A 64 -6.69 -3.91 -9.85
C TYR A 64 -6.32 -4.75 -8.61
N LEU A 65 -7.08 -4.68 -7.50
CA LEU A 65 -6.75 -5.44 -6.28
C LEU A 65 -6.79 -6.96 -6.47
N PRO A 66 -7.77 -7.55 -7.18
CA PRO A 66 -7.76 -8.98 -7.49
C PRO A 66 -6.55 -9.41 -8.33
N GLN A 67 -5.99 -8.52 -9.15
CA GLN A 67 -4.79 -8.81 -9.93
C GLN A 67 -3.53 -8.85 -9.06
N ILE A 68 -3.48 -8.03 -8.01
CA ILE A 68 -2.36 -7.98 -7.07
C ILE A 68 -2.37 -9.17 -6.12
N LEU A 69 -3.53 -9.45 -5.50
CA LEU A 69 -3.65 -10.44 -4.44
C LEU A 69 -4.04 -11.83 -4.96
N GLY A 70 -4.52 -11.92 -6.21
CA GLY A 70 -5.15 -13.11 -6.78
C GLY A 70 -6.66 -13.10 -6.62
N GLU A 71 -7.39 -13.55 -7.66
CA GLU A 71 -8.86 -13.42 -7.75
C GLU A 71 -9.64 -14.08 -6.60
N ASN A 72 -9.08 -15.15 -6.01
CA ASN A 72 -9.71 -15.90 -4.92
C ASN A 72 -9.11 -15.57 -3.54
N PHE A 73 -8.30 -14.52 -3.44
CA PHE A 73 -7.68 -14.16 -2.17
C PHE A 73 -8.69 -13.58 -1.19
N SER A 74 -8.54 -13.96 0.08
CA SER A 74 -9.32 -13.40 1.19
C SER A 74 -8.41 -13.18 2.39
N PHE A 75 -8.50 -12.01 3.01
CA PHE A 75 -7.82 -11.75 4.27
C PHE A 75 -8.35 -12.66 5.38
N GLU A 76 -7.44 -13.07 6.26
CA GLU A 76 -7.76 -13.89 7.43
C GLU A 76 -8.60 -13.12 8.45
N SER A 77 -8.50 -11.79 8.46
CA SER A 77 -9.24 -10.92 9.37
C SER A 77 -9.38 -9.50 8.83
N ASN A 78 -10.35 -8.76 9.36
CA ASN A 78 -10.50 -7.33 9.09
C ASN A 78 -9.26 -6.51 9.53
N ALA A 79 -8.55 -6.96 10.57
CA ALA A 79 -7.33 -6.31 11.01
C ALA A 79 -6.21 -6.47 9.98
N GLN A 80 -6.00 -7.70 9.48
CA GLN A 80 -5.03 -7.95 8.40
C GLN A 80 -5.40 -7.17 7.12
N ALA A 81 -6.69 -7.15 6.77
CA ALA A 81 -7.18 -6.37 5.63
C ALA A 81 -6.86 -4.87 5.78
N THR A 82 -7.15 -4.30 6.95
CA THR A 82 -6.90 -2.88 7.22
C THR A 82 -5.40 -2.57 7.15
N ASP A 83 -4.59 -3.39 7.82
CA ASP A 83 -3.13 -3.23 7.85
C ASP A 83 -2.54 -3.30 6.44
N MET A 84 -2.82 -4.38 5.69
CA MET A 84 -2.20 -4.62 4.39
C MET A 84 -2.70 -3.64 3.33
N MET A 85 -4.00 -3.27 3.36
CA MET A 85 -4.50 -2.24 2.45
C MET A 85 -3.91 -0.87 2.76
N GLY A 86 -3.64 -0.56 4.03
CA GLY A 86 -2.89 0.63 4.42
C GLY A 86 -1.49 0.67 3.79
N LEU A 87 -0.77 -0.45 3.81
CA LEU A 87 0.56 -0.54 3.19
C LEU A 87 0.49 -0.41 1.67
N ILE A 88 -0.40 -1.16 1.01
CA ILE A 88 -0.58 -1.11 -0.45
C ILE A 88 -0.92 0.31 -0.91
N MET A 89 -1.84 1.00 -0.23
CA MET A 89 -2.23 2.36 -0.61
C MET A 89 -1.13 3.40 -0.33
N ARG A 90 -0.36 3.26 0.75
CA ARG A 90 0.81 4.13 0.98
C ARG A 90 1.90 3.89 -0.06
N HIS A 91 2.09 2.65 -0.49
CA HIS A 91 3.03 2.32 -1.56
C HIS A 91 2.61 2.93 -2.89
N TRP A 92 1.32 2.82 -3.25
CA TRP A 92 0.74 3.54 -4.40
C TRP A 92 1.05 5.04 -4.35
N ASN A 93 0.78 5.70 -3.22
CA ASN A 93 1.03 7.13 -3.06
C ASN A 93 2.51 7.49 -3.17
N THR A 94 3.41 6.60 -2.73
CA THR A 94 4.85 6.78 -2.85
C THR A 94 5.27 6.78 -4.31
N ILE A 95 4.83 5.78 -5.08
CA ILE A 95 5.10 5.69 -6.53
C ILE A 95 4.50 6.88 -7.27
N ALA A 96 3.24 7.24 -6.97
CA ALA A 96 2.58 8.40 -7.57
C ALA A 96 3.35 9.70 -7.31
N SER A 97 3.80 9.91 -6.07
CA SER A 97 4.61 11.08 -5.71
C SER A 97 5.93 11.15 -6.49
N VAL A 98 6.62 10.01 -6.63
CA VAL A 98 7.88 9.93 -7.40
C VAL A 98 7.65 10.19 -8.89
N LEU A 99 6.61 9.60 -9.48
CA LEU A 99 6.30 9.77 -10.92
C LEU A 99 5.81 11.17 -11.28
N LEU A 100 5.10 11.82 -10.36
CA LEU A 100 4.61 13.19 -10.55
C LEU A 100 5.68 14.26 -10.27
N HIS A 101 6.81 13.88 -9.65
CA HIS A 101 7.92 14.79 -9.47
C HIS A 101 8.52 15.16 -10.84
N THR A 102 8.47 16.44 -11.19
CA THR A 102 9.11 16.95 -12.40
C THR A 102 10.63 17.02 -12.20
N LEU A 103 11.42 16.83 -13.25
CA LEU A 103 12.89 16.92 -13.19
C LEU A 103 13.40 18.38 -13.19
N GLU A 104 12.58 19.38 -12.84
CA GLU A 104 13.02 20.77 -12.84
C GLU A 104 14.07 20.97 -11.74
N GLU A 105 15.32 21.24 -12.14
CA GLU A 105 16.36 21.72 -11.24
C GLU A 105 15.86 23.04 -10.60
N PRO A 106 15.89 23.20 -9.27
CA PRO A 106 15.60 24.48 -8.67
C PRO A 106 16.70 25.50 -9.05
N ASP A 107 16.30 26.61 -9.68
CA ASP A 107 17.16 27.78 -9.97
C ASP A 107 17.88 28.32 -8.70
#